data_AF-A0A7X8R6M8-F1
#
_entry.id   AF-A0A7X8R6M8-F1
#
_cell.length_a   1.000
_cell.length_b   1.000
_cell.length_c   1.000
_cell.angle_alpha   90.00
_cell.angle_beta   90.00
_cell.angle_gamma   90.00
#
_symmetry.space_group_name_H-M   'P 1'
#
loop_
_entity.id
_entity.type
_entity.pdbx_description
1 polymer ?
#
loop_
_entity_poly.entity_id
_entity_poly.type
_entity_poly.pdbx_seq_one_letter_code
_entity_poly.pdbx_strand_id
1 'polypeptide(L)'
;MEGFVSLIRPDHFKGGTGDRTAGLRMNFFHETHRRPALTLGMQDFFAVEQLHLEPSSAQVFASLYLVSSKSFALYNRRIFTHLGYGTDWLPANTSQLVGLFGAMEIETLSNVFLLLENDTKKWNLGLRTRLFSHVQLMAGWWGLKEFSWNLSAFFNLQGL
;
A
#
# COMPACT_ATOMS: atom_id res chain seq x y z
N MET A 1 10.30 -11.04 -4.99
CA MET A 1 10.30 -10.00 -3.94
C MET A 1 10.34 -8.65 -4.65
N GLU A 2 9.51 -7.72 -4.22
CA GLU A 2 9.43 -6.36 -4.75
C GLU A 2 9.59 -5.39 -3.59
N GLY A 3 10.43 -4.38 -3.75
CA GLY A 3 10.54 -3.25 -2.83
C GLY A 3 9.77 -2.05 -3.36
N PHE A 4 9.33 -1.18 -2.46
CA PHE A 4 8.74 0.09 -2.85
C PHE A 4 9.16 1.20 -1.90
N VAL A 5 9.15 2.43 -2.44
CA VAL A 5 9.27 3.66 -1.67
C VAL A 5 8.14 4.57 -2.10
N SER A 6 7.47 5.20 -1.15
CA SER A 6 6.38 6.13 -1.42
C SER A 6 6.56 7.44 -0.68
N LEU A 7 6.20 8.52 -1.36
CA LEU A 7 6.00 9.83 -0.78
C LEU A 7 4.49 10.08 -0.70
N ILE A 8 3.98 10.45 0.47
CA ILE A 8 2.56 10.70 0.72
C ILE A 8 2.42 12.11 1.27
N ARG A 9 1.48 12.87 0.73
CA ARG A 9 1.27 14.25 1.16
C ARG A 9 -0.21 14.60 1.27
N PRO A 10 -0.70 14.80 2.50
CA PRO A 10 -1.95 15.46 2.76
C PRO A 10 -1.93 16.96 2.41
N ASP A 11 -3.09 17.48 2.04
CA ASP A 11 -3.33 18.88 1.67
C ASP A 11 -3.19 19.88 2.83
N HIS A 12 -3.44 19.46 4.07
CA HIS A 12 -3.38 20.33 5.24
C HIS A 12 -1.95 20.76 5.65
N PHE A 13 -0.90 20.11 5.13
CA PHE A 13 0.50 20.47 5.41
C PHE A 13 1.02 21.59 4.49
N LYS A 14 1.28 22.76 5.08
CA LYS A 14 1.91 23.91 4.42
C LYS A 14 3.44 23.85 4.56
N GLY A 15 4.10 23.10 3.67
CA GLY A 15 5.57 23.00 3.58
C GLY A 15 6.11 21.58 3.86
N GLY A 16 7.35 21.29 3.46
CA GLY A 16 7.97 19.97 3.57
C GLY A 16 7.64 19.00 2.43
N THR A 17 8.28 17.82 2.42
CA THR A 17 8.12 16.79 1.38
C THR A 17 6.88 15.91 1.59
N GLY A 18 6.27 15.93 2.79
CA GLY A 18 5.26 14.95 3.22
C GLY A 18 5.90 13.74 3.93
N ASP A 19 5.08 12.73 4.22
CA ASP A 19 5.50 11.47 4.82
C ASP A 19 6.15 10.56 3.79
N ARG A 20 7.13 9.79 4.25
CA ARG A 20 7.89 8.84 3.44
C ARG A 20 7.71 7.46 4.05
N THR A 21 7.39 6.49 3.21
CA THR A 21 7.31 5.09 3.62
C THR A 21 8.10 4.23 2.65
N ALA A 22 8.72 3.19 3.17
CA ALA A 22 9.41 2.20 2.36
C ALA A 22 9.02 0.79 2.84
N GLY A 23 8.90 -0.14 1.90
CA GLY A 23 8.40 -1.46 2.23
C GLY A 23 8.86 -2.54 1.28
N LEU A 24 8.61 -3.78 1.70
CA LEU A 24 8.90 -4.99 0.96
C LEU A 24 7.64 -5.83 0.82
N ARG A 25 7.51 -6.47 -0.34
CA ARG A 25 6.44 -7.41 -0.65
C ARG A 25 7.02 -8.71 -1.18
N MET A 26 6.55 -9.81 -0.61
CA MET A 26 6.89 -11.16 -1.02
C MET A 26 5.62 -11.89 -1.44
N ASN A 27 5.51 -12.18 -2.74
CA ASN A 27 4.41 -12.98 -3.27
C ASN A 27 4.73 -14.46 -3.03
N PHE A 28 3.88 -15.15 -2.27
CA PHE A 28 3.98 -16.60 -2.11
C PHE A 28 3.54 -17.32 -3.38
N PHE A 29 2.44 -16.85 -3.98
CA PHE A 29 1.94 -17.35 -5.25
C PHE A 29 1.16 -16.28 -6.00
N HIS A 30 1.26 -16.36 -7.33
CA HIS A 30 0.52 -15.51 -8.24
C HIS A 30 -0.92 -16.01 -8.40
N GLU A 31 -1.81 -15.06 -8.71
CA GLU A 31 -3.21 -15.32 -9.03
C GLU A 31 -3.34 -16.31 -10.19
N THR A 32 -4.36 -17.16 -10.11
CA THR A 32 -4.83 -17.95 -11.25
C THR A 32 -6.35 -17.86 -11.34
N HIS A 33 -6.94 -18.46 -12.37
CA HIS A 33 -8.39 -18.57 -12.48
C HIS A 33 -9.06 -19.13 -11.20
N ARG A 34 -8.42 -20.09 -10.53
CA ARG A 34 -9.00 -20.80 -9.37
C ARG A 34 -8.58 -20.27 -8.01
N ARG A 35 -7.42 -19.60 -7.89
CA ARG A 35 -6.92 -19.12 -6.60
C ARG A 35 -6.54 -17.63 -6.65
N PRO A 36 -6.77 -16.87 -5.57
CA PRO A 36 -6.24 -15.51 -5.48
C PRO A 36 -4.71 -15.53 -5.39
N ALA A 37 -4.07 -14.39 -5.65
CA ALA A 37 -2.69 -14.16 -5.25
C ALA A 37 -2.61 -14.07 -3.72
N LEU A 38 -1.44 -14.38 -3.17
CA LEU A 38 -1.14 -14.18 -1.75
C LEU A 38 0.22 -13.53 -1.57
N THR A 39 0.24 -12.44 -0.82
CA THR A 39 1.42 -11.59 -0.63
C THR A 39 1.59 -11.29 0.85
N LEU A 40 2.79 -11.51 1.36
CA LEU A 40 3.24 -10.94 2.63
C LEU A 40 3.87 -9.58 2.35
N GLY A 41 3.42 -8.54 3.05
CA GLY A 41 3.99 -7.21 2.95
C GLY A 41 4.42 -6.68 4.31
N MET A 42 5.40 -5.81 4.28
CA MET A 42 5.85 -5.05 5.43
C MET A 42 6.21 -3.64 4.98
N GLN A 43 5.94 -2.66 5.83
CA GLN A 43 6.33 -1.27 5.58
C GLN A 43 6.97 -0.67 6.84
N ASP A 44 7.85 0.30 6.63
CA ASP A 44 8.56 1.07 7.64
C ASP A 44 9.29 0.20 8.68
N PHE A 45 9.78 -0.97 8.22
CA PHE A 45 10.55 -1.92 9.02
C PHE A 45 12.01 -1.49 9.24
N PHE A 46 12.47 -0.43 8.57
CA PHE A 46 13.85 0.08 8.70
C PHE A 46 14.13 0.71 10.06
N ALA A 47 13.07 1.10 10.79
CA ALA A 47 13.18 1.65 12.13
C ALA A 47 13.24 0.58 13.24
N VAL A 48 13.31 -0.72 12.88
CA VAL A 48 13.54 -1.80 13.84
C VAL A 48 14.90 -1.59 14.52
N GLU A 49 14.90 -1.49 15.86
CA GLU A 49 16.07 -1.14 16.69
C GLU A 49 17.31 -2.03 16.38
N GLN A 50 17.10 -3.29 16.01
CA GLN A 50 18.19 -4.20 15.62
C GLN A 50 18.87 -3.85 14.27
N LEU A 51 18.21 -3.12 13.38
CA LEU A 51 18.74 -2.74 12.06
C LEU A 51 19.62 -1.48 12.11
N HIS A 52 19.56 -0.67 13.18
CA HIS A 52 20.35 0.56 13.37
C HIS A 52 20.28 1.59 12.21
N LEU A 53 19.24 1.55 11.36
CA LEU A 53 19.15 2.40 10.17
C LEU A 53 18.53 3.77 10.45
N GLU A 54 17.72 3.91 11.51
CA GLU A 54 17.12 5.17 11.94
C GLU A 54 17.12 5.31 13.48
N PRO A 55 17.19 6.53 14.03
CA PRO A 55 17.06 6.74 15.47
C PRO A 55 15.70 6.24 15.98
N SER A 56 15.66 5.65 17.17
CA SER A 56 14.49 5.00 17.79
C SER A 56 13.23 5.90 17.91
N SER A 57 13.39 7.22 17.78
CA SER A 57 12.30 8.20 17.73
C SER A 57 11.56 8.26 16.38
N ALA A 58 12.08 7.64 15.32
CA ALA A 58 11.48 7.58 13.98
C ALA A 58 10.58 6.35 13.76
N GLN A 59 10.51 5.44 14.74
CA GLN A 59 9.80 4.16 14.65
C GLN A 59 8.29 4.31 14.83
N VAL A 60 7.63 5.08 13.96
CA VAL A 60 6.24 5.49 14.20
C VAL A 60 5.22 4.53 13.57
N PHE A 61 5.40 4.00 12.35
CA PHE A 61 4.30 3.35 11.59
C PHE A 61 4.61 1.99 10.94
N ALA A 62 5.41 1.13 11.56
CA ALA A 62 5.68 -0.19 11.00
C ALA A 62 4.40 -1.05 10.95
N SER A 63 4.27 -1.84 9.87
CA SER A 63 3.20 -2.84 9.77
C SER A 63 3.70 -4.10 9.07
N LEU A 64 3.15 -5.23 9.51
CA LEU A 64 3.31 -6.55 8.88
C LEU A 64 1.92 -7.05 8.52
N TYR A 65 1.73 -7.46 7.27
CA TYR A 65 0.42 -7.84 6.80
C TYR A 65 0.45 -8.90 5.72
N LEU A 66 -0.65 -9.66 5.65
CA LEU A 66 -0.91 -10.61 4.59
C LEU A 66 -2.07 -10.09 3.75
N VAL A 67 -1.94 -10.13 2.42
CA VAL A 67 -3.00 -9.71 1.49
C VAL A 67 -3.28 -10.82 0.50
N SER A 68 -4.56 -11.15 0.35
CA SER A 68 -5.07 -11.96 -0.75
C SER A 68 -5.74 -11.08 -1.78
N SER A 69 -5.39 -11.28 -3.06
CA SER A 69 -5.87 -10.42 -4.16
C SER A 69 -6.45 -11.24 -5.30
N LYS A 70 -7.55 -10.76 -5.89
CA LYS A 70 -8.14 -11.39 -7.08
C LYS A 70 -8.65 -10.35 -8.06
N SER A 71 -8.50 -10.65 -9.35
CA SER A 71 -8.96 -9.83 -10.45
C SER A 71 -10.15 -10.48 -11.14
N PHE A 72 -11.03 -9.62 -11.66
CA PHE A 72 -12.22 -10.00 -12.39
C PHE A 72 -12.38 -9.06 -13.58
N ALA A 73 -12.94 -9.56 -14.67
CA ALA A 73 -13.38 -8.74 -15.79
C ALA A 73 -14.89 -8.58 -15.71
N LEU A 74 -15.38 -7.33 -15.65
CA LEU A 74 -16.80 -6.99 -15.64
C LEU A 74 -17.06 -5.87 -16.64
N TYR A 75 -17.95 -6.09 -17.62
CA TYR A 75 -18.30 -5.11 -18.66
C TYR A 75 -17.09 -4.42 -19.32
N ASN A 76 -16.08 -5.20 -19.72
CA ASN A 76 -14.80 -4.73 -20.29
C ASN A 76 -13.96 -3.85 -19.34
N ARG A 77 -14.25 -3.86 -18.04
CA ARG A 77 -13.44 -3.20 -17.01
C ARG A 77 -12.75 -4.24 -16.15
N ARG A 78 -11.52 -3.96 -15.75
CA ARG A 78 -10.80 -4.75 -14.75
C ARG A 78 -11.20 -4.30 -13.36
N ILE A 79 -11.57 -5.26 -12.52
CA ILE A 79 -11.84 -5.06 -11.11
C ILE A 79 -10.83 -5.86 -10.33
N PHE A 80 -10.22 -5.25 -9.32
CA PHE A 80 -9.35 -5.92 -8.37
C PHE A 80 -9.98 -5.83 -6.99
N THR A 81 -9.91 -6.93 -6.24
CA THR A 81 -10.34 -6.95 -4.84
C THR A 81 -9.21 -7.49 -3.99
N HIS A 82 -9.04 -6.87 -2.83
CA HIS A 82 -7.99 -7.17 -1.88
C HIS A 82 -8.62 -7.38 -0.51
N LEU A 83 -8.24 -8.47 0.15
CA LEU A 83 -8.57 -8.71 1.55
C LEU A 83 -7.27 -8.95 2.28
N GLY A 84 -7.03 -8.19 3.35
CA GLY A 84 -5.82 -8.28 4.12
C GLY A 84 -6.06 -8.37 5.61
N TYR A 85 -5.01 -8.83 6.29
CA TYR A 85 -4.94 -8.85 7.74
C TYR A 85 -3.55 -8.41 8.18
N GLY A 86 -3.49 -7.38 9.02
CA GLY A 86 -2.25 -6.90 9.61
C GLY A 86 -2.12 -7.29 11.08
N THR A 87 -0.88 -7.48 11.52
CA THR A 87 -0.53 -7.84 12.89
C THR A 87 0.24 -6.71 13.57
N ASP A 88 0.31 -6.80 14.90
CA ASP A 88 1.16 -5.99 15.76
C ASP A 88 2.50 -6.68 16.09
N TRP A 89 2.89 -7.70 15.30
CA TRP A 89 4.09 -8.50 15.57
C TRP A 89 5.41 -7.74 15.32
N LEU A 90 5.37 -6.67 14.54
CA LEU A 90 6.51 -5.76 14.38
C LEU A 90 6.44 -4.65 15.44
N PRO A 91 7.50 -4.44 16.24
CA PRO A 91 7.56 -3.33 17.19
C PRO A 91 7.45 -1.98 16.47
N ALA A 92 6.46 -1.18 16.87
CA ALA A 92 6.24 0.19 16.40
C ALA A 92 5.68 1.06 17.52
N ASN A 93 6.03 2.35 17.55
CA ASN A 93 5.43 3.31 18.49
C ASN A 93 3.95 3.55 18.18
N THR A 94 3.49 3.35 16.94
CA THR A 94 2.08 3.41 16.54
C THR A 94 1.76 2.34 15.50
N SER A 95 1.19 1.22 15.95
CA SER A 95 0.78 0.15 15.05
C SER A 95 -0.35 0.61 14.10
N GLN A 96 -0.11 0.50 12.79
CA GLN A 96 -1.09 0.75 11.74
C GLN A 96 -1.49 -0.56 11.05
N LEU A 97 -2.68 -0.57 10.42
CA LEU A 97 -3.24 -1.72 9.71
C LEU A 97 -3.43 -3.00 10.55
N VAL A 98 -3.43 -2.91 11.89
CA VAL A 98 -3.72 -4.07 12.76
C VAL A 98 -5.20 -4.45 12.64
N GLY A 99 -5.46 -5.70 12.24
CA GLY A 99 -6.81 -6.22 12.00
C GLY A 99 -7.13 -6.45 10.52
N LEU A 100 -8.42 -6.67 10.23
CA LEU A 100 -8.92 -6.91 8.88
C LEU A 100 -9.06 -5.60 8.11
N PHE A 101 -8.49 -5.55 6.92
CA PHE A 101 -8.60 -4.45 5.97
C PHE A 101 -8.91 -4.98 4.57
N GLY A 102 -9.31 -4.10 3.67
CA GLY A 102 -9.60 -4.52 2.30
C GLY A 102 -9.74 -3.36 1.35
N ALA A 103 -9.64 -3.66 0.06
CA ALA A 103 -9.78 -2.67 -0.98
C ALA A 103 -10.46 -3.26 -2.22
N MET A 104 -11.13 -2.39 -2.97
CA MET A 104 -11.60 -2.66 -4.32
C MET A 104 -11.06 -1.59 -5.24
N GLU A 105 -10.58 -2.03 -6.41
CA GLU A 105 -10.16 -1.14 -7.48
C GLU A 105 -10.96 -1.43 -8.74
N ILE A 106 -11.45 -0.39 -9.42
CA ILE A 106 -12.21 -0.51 -10.65
C ILE A 106 -11.55 0.35 -11.73
N GLU A 107 -11.24 -0.25 -12.87
CA GLU A 107 -10.71 0.48 -14.02
C GLU A 107 -11.75 1.42 -14.61
N THR A 108 -11.47 2.72 -14.59
CA THR A 108 -12.36 3.78 -15.12
C THR A 108 -11.91 4.22 -16.51
N LEU A 109 -10.62 4.40 -16.70
CA LEU A 109 -9.96 4.62 -17.99
C LEU A 109 -8.80 3.64 -18.13
N SER A 110 -8.25 3.50 -19.34
CA SER A 110 -7.08 2.65 -19.56
C SER A 110 -5.99 3.02 -18.57
N ASN A 111 -5.67 2.08 -17.67
CA ASN A 111 -4.64 2.24 -16.64
C ASN A 111 -4.93 3.34 -15.58
N VAL A 112 -6.21 3.68 -15.36
CA VAL A 112 -6.66 4.54 -14.26
C VAL A 112 -7.73 3.81 -13.45
N PHE A 113 -7.49 3.68 -12.15
CA PHE A 113 -8.32 2.90 -11.24
C PHE A 113 -8.94 3.79 -10.19
N LEU A 114 -10.23 3.63 -9.95
CA LEU A 114 -10.92 4.14 -8.77
C LEU A 114 -10.76 3.14 -7.64
N LEU A 115 -10.39 3.60 -6.45
CA LEU A 115 -10.09 2.79 -5.29
C LEU A 115 -11.05 3.13 -4.17
N LEU A 116 -11.58 2.09 -3.54
CA LEU A 116 -12.27 2.18 -2.26
C LEU A 116 -11.56 1.23 -1.30
N GLU A 117 -11.03 1.76 -0.21
CA GLU A 117 -10.24 1.01 0.77
C GLU A 117 -10.78 1.22 2.17
N ASN A 118 -10.73 0.18 2.99
CA ASN A 118 -10.87 0.27 4.44
C ASN A 118 -9.54 -0.13 5.08
N ASP A 119 -8.89 0.77 5.81
CA ASP A 119 -7.55 0.59 6.39
C ASP A 119 -7.57 0.10 7.85
N THR A 120 -8.61 -0.63 8.25
CA THR A 120 -9.00 -1.00 9.62
C THR A 120 -9.61 0.12 10.47
N LYS A 121 -9.35 1.40 10.15
CA LYS A 121 -9.85 2.56 10.93
C LYS A 121 -10.79 3.45 10.15
N LYS A 122 -10.53 3.62 8.86
CA LYS A 122 -11.16 4.62 8.00
C LYS A 122 -11.47 4.02 6.64
N TRP A 123 -12.46 4.62 5.99
CA TRP A 123 -12.70 4.42 4.57
C TRP A 123 -11.97 5.50 3.78
N ASN A 124 -11.29 5.08 2.71
CA ASN A 124 -10.49 5.90 1.83
C ASN A 124 -11.02 5.75 0.41
N LEU A 125 -11.04 6.85 -0.35
CA LEU A 125 -11.43 6.86 -1.75
C LEU A 125 -10.31 7.48 -2.57
N GLY A 126 -9.90 6.89 -3.69
CA GLY A 126 -8.81 7.45 -4.48
C GLY A 126 -8.85 7.08 -5.95
N LEU A 127 -7.95 7.69 -6.70
CA LEU A 127 -7.61 7.35 -8.07
C LEU A 127 -6.14 6.97 -8.15
N ARG A 128 -5.82 5.93 -8.90
CA ARG A 128 -4.45 5.41 -9.09
C ARG A 128 -4.14 5.23 -10.55
N THR A 129 -2.92 5.53 -10.94
CA THR A 129 -2.37 5.18 -12.25
C THR A 129 -0.91 4.77 -12.12
N ARG A 130 -0.44 3.90 -13.03
CA ARG A 130 0.95 3.41 -13.03
C ARG A 130 1.67 3.81 -14.32
N LEU A 131 2.74 4.57 -14.21
CA LEU A 131 3.59 5.01 -15.33
C LEU A 131 4.79 4.07 -15.48
N PHE A 132 5.06 3.65 -16.71
CA PHE A 132 6.26 2.86 -17.09
C PHE A 132 6.52 1.62 -16.23
N SER A 133 5.47 1.00 -15.67
CA SER A 133 5.52 -0.17 -14.78
C SER A 133 6.27 0.00 -13.45
N HIS A 134 6.94 1.12 -13.20
CA HIS A 134 7.76 1.31 -11.99
C HIS A 134 7.30 2.47 -11.12
N VAL A 135 6.55 3.43 -11.69
CA VAL A 135 6.10 4.61 -10.96
C VAL A 135 4.59 4.57 -10.84
N GLN A 136 4.06 4.91 -9.67
CA GLN A 136 2.63 5.00 -9.42
C GLN A 136 2.31 6.38 -8.86
N LEU A 137 1.21 6.94 -9.35
CA LEU A 137 0.60 8.15 -8.83
C LEU A 137 -0.75 7.78 -8.23
N MET A 138 -1.06 8.37 -7.08
CA MET A 138 -2.37 8.27 -6.47
C MET A 138 -2.81 9.64 -5.97
N ALA A 139 -4.10 9.89 -6.02
CA ALA A 139 -4.73 11.03 -5.38
C ALA A 139 -6.06 10.58 -4.79
N GLY A 140 -6.42 11.02 -3.60
CA GLY A 140 -7.63 10.54 -2.95
C GLY A 140 -7.95 11.25 -1.65
N TRP A 141 -9.09 10.91 -1.08
CA TRP A 141 -9.54 11.38 0.21
C TRP A 141 -9.30 10.32 1.28
N TRP A 142 -8.35 10.61 2.16
CA TRP A 142 -8.11 9.83 3.37
C TRP A 142 -9.21 10.11 4.40
N GLY A 143 -9.81 9.04 4.93
CA GLY A 143 -10.96 9.14 5.83
C GLY A 143 -12.16 9.89 5.24
N LEU A 144 -12.26 9.97 3.90
CA LEU A 144 -13.25 10.76 3.15
C LEU A 144 -13.29 12.25 3.53
N LYS A 145 -12.22 12.78 4.11
CA LYS A 145 -12.17 14.16 4.65
C LYS A 145 -10.97 14.94 4.14
N GLU A 146 -9.85 14.27 4.01
CA GLU A 146 -8.56 14.92 3.78
C GLU A 146 -8.02 14.52 2.43
N PHE A 147 -7.77 15.49 1.55
CA PHE A 147 -7.22 15.17 0.25
C PHE A 147 -5.72 14.92 0.37
N SER A 148 -5.28 13.79 -0.18
CA SER A 148 -3.90 13.34 -0.13
C SER A 148 -3.48 12.85 -1.50
N TRP A 149 -2.21 13.06 -1.84
CA TRP A 149 -1.62 12.46 -3.02
C TRP A 149 -0.40 11.63 -2.66
N ASN A 150 -0.08 10.65 -3.50
CA ASN A 150 1.12 9.85 -3.38
C ASN A 150 1.88 9.73 -4.69
N LEU A 151 3.19 9.50 -4.54
CA LEU A 151 4.09 9.08 -5.59
C LEU A 151 4.87 7.87 -5.05
N SER A 152 4.75 6.73 -5.74
CA SER A 152 5.46 5.51 -5.36
C SER A 152 6.37 5.03 -6.48
N ALA A 153 7.54 4.52 -6.11
CA ALA A 153 8.47 3.81 -6.99
C ALA A 153 8.59 2.35 -6.54
N PHE A 154 8.62 1.43 -7.51
CA PHE A 154 8.70 -0.02 -7.29
C PHE A 154 9.97 -0.61 -7.92
N PHE A 155 10.60 -1.54 -7.21
CA PHE A 155 11.85 -2.17 -7.59
C PHE A 155 11.70 -3.69 -7.50
N ASN A 156 12.04 -4.41 -8.56
CA ASN A 156 12.09 -5.87 -8.51
C ASN A 156 13.42 -6.32 -7.91
N LEU A 157 13.37 -7.14 -6.87
CA LEU A 157 14.54 -7.63 -6.13
C LEU A 157 14.86 -9.10 -6.46
N GLN A 158 14.21 -9.71 -7.46
CA GLN A 158 14.45 -11.12 -7.87
C GLN A 158 15.70 -11.31 -8.74
N GLY A 159 16.58 -10.32 -8.84
CA GLY A 159 17.81 -10.39 -9.65
C GLY A 159 19.00 -9.65 -9.05
N LEU A 160 18.97 -9.39 -7.73
CA LEU A 160 20.09 -8.88 -6.95
C LEU A 160 20.79 -10.02 -6.20
#